data_AF-A0A5U6HMY9-F1
#
_entry.id   AF-A0A5U6HMY9-F1
#
_cell.length_a   1.000
_cell.length_b   1.000
_cell.length_c   1.000
_cell.angle_alpha   90.00
_cell.angle_beta   90.00
_cell.angle_gamma   90.00
#
_symmetry.space_group_name_H-M   'P 1'
#
loop_
_entity.id
_entity.type
_entity.pdbx_description
1 polymer ?
#
loop_
_entity_poly.entity_id
_entity_poly.type
_entity_poly.pdbx_seq_one_letter_code
_entity_poly.pdbx_strand_id
1 'polypeptide(L)'
;MCDKHITCIPAVLLDAMKHADAAQARRLFDDSEFCGYALSYGLTTTGHLLEDAGATTDFSPDELQAMGKAIALSADLIAGMFAVVDAYRCRQLCGELPFDGGRKND
;
A
#
# COMPACT_ATOMS: atom_id res chain seq x y z
N MET A 1 13.46 -17.04 -22.18
CA MET A 1 12.48 -15.94 -22.06
C MET A 1 11.62 -16.30 -20.86
N CYS A 2 12.01 -15.88 -19.66
CA CYS A 2 11.29 -16.25 -18.43
C CYS A 2 10.05 -15.36 -18.32
N ASP A 3 8.88 -15.97 -18.13
CA ASP A 3 7.61 -15.27 -17.94
C ASP A 3 7.74 -14.21 -16.84
N LYS A 4 7.58 -12.94 -17.23
CA LYS A 4 7.56 -11.78 -16.34
C LYS A 4 6.20 -11.65 -15.63
N HIS A 5 5.69 -12.73 -15.08
CA HIS A 5 4.61 -12.65 -14.09
C HIS A 5 5.23 -12.46 -12.71
N ILE A 6 6.02 -11.39 -12.55
CA ILE A 6 6.15 -10.79 -11.21
C ILE A 6 4.78 -10.16 -10.98
N THR A 7 3.86 -10.94 -10.42
CA THR A 7 2.57 -10.39 -10.04
C THR A 7 2.87 -9.33 -9.00
N CYS A 8 2.68 -8.06 -9.36
CA CYS A 8 2.86 -6.94 -8.45
C CYS A 8 1.95 -7.21 -7.24
N ILE A 9 2.51 -7.28 -6.02
CA ILE A 9 1.79 -7.66 -4.80
C ILE A 9 0.43 -6.92 -4.71
N PRO A 10 0.36 -5.60 -4.95
CA PRO A 10 -0.91 -4.88 -5.09
C PRO A 10 -1.96 -5.47 -6.03
N ALA A 11 -1.55 -5.96 -7.21
CA ALA A 11 -2.46 -6.55 -8.17
C ALA A 11 -3.05 -7.87 -7.66
N VAL A 12 -2.25 -8.68 -6.95
CA VAL A 12 -2.74 -9.90 -6.28
C VAL A 12 -3.77 -9.56 -5.21
N LEU A 13 -3.47 -8.56 -4.37
CA LEU A 13 -4.37 -8.15 -3.28
C LEU A 13 -5.68 -7.55 -3.83
N LEU A 14 -5.60 -6.79 -4.91
CA LEU A 14 -6.78 -6.23 -5.58
C LEU A 14 -7.65 -7.32 -6.20
N ASP A 15 -7.04 -8.34 -6.81
CA ASP A 15 -7.76 -9.49 -7.34
C ASP A 15 -8.42 -10.32 -6.22
N ALA A 16 -7.69 -10.55 -5.12
CA ALA A 16 -8.23 -11.20 -3.93
C ALA A 16 -9.42 -10.43 -3.34
N MET A 17 -9.33 -9.10 -3.24
CA MET A 17 -10.42 -8.24 -2.75
C MET A 17 -11.70 -8.38 -3.59
N LYS A 18 -11.61 -8.57 -4.91
CA LYS A 18 -12.80 -8.72 -5.77
C LYS A 18 -13.58 -10.01 -5.49
N HIS A 19 -12.87 -11.07 -5.12
CA HIS A 19 -13.45 -12.40 -4.93
C HIS A 19 -13.67 -12.77 -3.45
N ALA A 20 -13.16 -11.96 -2.53
CA ALA A 20 -13.26 -12.18 -1.10
C ALA A 20 -14.71 -12.11 -0.60
N ASP A 21 -15.05 -13.03 0.31
CA ASP A 21 -16.26 -12.91 1.14
C ASP A 21 -16.17 -11.72 2.10
N ALA A 22 -17.25 -11.41 2.82
CA ALA A 22 -17.29 -10.23 3.68
C ALA A 22 -16.23 -10.24 4.80
N ALA A 23 -15.95 -11.40 5.41
CA ALA A 23 -14.98 -11.50 6.49
C ALA A 23 -13.54 -11.39 5.96
N GLN A 24 -13.27 -12.02 4.82
CA GLN A 24 -11.99 -11.92 4.13
C GLN A 24 -11.74 -10.49 3.63
N ALA A 25 -12.71 -9.88 2.95
CA ALA A 25 -12.63 -8.53 2.42
C ALA A 25 -12.34 -7.53 3.54
N ARG A 26 -12.97 -7.71 4.72
CA ARG A 26 -12.69 -6.88 5.88
C ARG A 26 -11.24 -7.01 6.36
N ARG A 27 -10.74 -8.23 6.52
CA ARG A 27 -9.34 -8.44 6.93
C ARG A 27 -8.36 -7.82 5.93
N LEU A 28 -8.61 -8.03 4.63
CA LEU A 28 -7.80 -7.41 3.58
C LEU A 28 -7.85 -5.88 3.64
N PHE A 29 -9.01 -5.29 3.95
CA PHE A 29 -9.14 -3.85 4.16
C PHE A 29 -8.30 -3.38 5.36
N ASP A 30 -8.46 -4.02 6.52
CA ASP A 30 -7.75 -3.62 7.76
C ASP A 30 -6.23 -3.75 7.56
N ASP A 31 -5.76 -4.85 6.96
CA ASP A 31 -4.34 -5.10 6.68
C ASP A 31 -3.79 -4.09 5.67
N SER A 32 -4.54 -3.81 4.59
CA SER A 32 -4.09 -2.88 3.54
C SER A 32 -4.06 -1.44 4.05
N GLU A 33 -5.06 -1.02 4.84
CA GLU A 33 -5.08 0.30 5.45
C GLU A 33 -3.89 0.47 6.42
N PHE A 34 -3.67 -0.50 7.30
CA PHE A 34 -2.54 -0.49 8.22
C PHE A 34 -1.20 -0.44 7.49
N CYS A 35 -1.00 -1.31 6.49
CA CYS A 35 0.25 -1.36 5.72
C CYS A 35 0.47 -0.08 4.91
N GLY A 36 -0.59 0.47 4.28
CA GLY A 36 -0.52 1.72 3.52
C GLY A 36 -0.04 2.89 4.39
N TYR A 37 -0.60 3.04 5.59
CA TYR A 37 -0.15 4.07 6.53
C TYR A 37 1.27 3.82 7.06
N ALA A 38 1.59 2.58 7.46
CA ALA A 38 2.91 2.25 7.97
C ALA A 38 4.03 2.50 6.93
N LEU A 39 3.79 2.13 5.67
CA LEU A 39 4.72 2.39 4.57
C LEU A 39 4.84 3.89 4.27
N SER A 40 3.73 4.63 4.30
CA SER A 40 3.73 6.08 4.09
C SER A 40 4.55 6.80 5.17
N TYR A 41 4.40 6.38 6.43
CA TYR A 41 5.18 6.89 7.55
C TYR A 41 6.68 6.55 7.41
N GLY A 42 6.99 5.30 7.03
CA GLY A 42 8.35 4.86 6.76
C GLY A 42 9.01 5.68 5.66
N LEU A 43 8.31 5.89 4.54
CA LEU A 43 8.81 6.67 3.40
C LEU A 43 9.08 8.14 3.77
N THR A 44 8.18 8.74 4.57
CA THR A 44 8.36 10.10 5.09
C THR A 44 9.59 10.18 5.99
N THR A 45 9.76 9.22 6.90
CA THR A 45 10.91 9.15 7.79
C THR A 45 12.22 8.98 7.01
N THR A 46 12.22 8.11 5.99
CA THR A 46 13.36 7.98 5.07
C THR A 46 13.66 9.29 4.37
N GLY A 47 12.65 10.03 3.90
CA GLY A 47 12.83 11.35 3.30
C GLY A 47 13.59 12.33 4.21
N HIS A 48 13.20 12.42 5.48
CA HIS A 48 13.91 13.26 6.46
C HIS A 48 15.35 12.82 6.71
N LEU A 49 15.59 11.50 6.83
CA LEU A 49 16.95 10.98 7.00
C LEU A 49 17.84 11.28 5.78
N LEU A 50 17.27 11.26 4.57
CA LEU A 50 17.99 11.59 3.35
C LEU A 50 18.27 13.10 3.22
N GLU A 51 17.35 13.94 3.69
CA GLU A 51 17.56 15.39 3.78
C GLU A 51 18.77 15.71 4.69
N ASP A 52 18.81 15.11 5.88
CA ASP A 52 19.93 15.25 6.81
C ASP A 52 21.24 14.71 6.22
N ALA A 53 21.20 13.52 5.61
CA ALA A 53 22.39 12.90 5.05
C ALA A 53 22.93 13.64 3.82
N GLY A 54 22.05 14.21 2.98
CA GLY A 54 22.44 15.03 1.83
C GLY A 54 23.12 16.35 2.23
N ALA A 55 22.90 16.83 3.46
CA ALA A 55 23.62 17.98 3.99
C ALA A 55 25.06 17.65 4.41
N THR A 56 25.39 16.38 4.63
CA THR A 56 26.68 15.96 5.22
C THR A 56 27.46 14.92 4.41
N THR A 57 26.87 14.37 3.36
CA THR A 57 27.38 13.17 2.67
C THR A 57 27.29 13.34 1.15
N ASP A 58 28.39 13.07 0.45
CA ASP A 58 28.38 12.95 -1.00
C ASP A 58 27.99 11.52 -1.40
N PHE A 59 26.80 11.38 -2.00
CA PHE A 59 26.34 10.09 -2.53
C PHE A 59 26.86 9.85 -3.94
N SER A 60 27.30 8.62 -4.22
CA SER A 60 27.64 8.21 -5.57
C SER A 60 26.39 8.11 -6.48
N PRO A 61 26.55 8.21 -7.81
CA PRO A 61 25.42 8.04 -8.75
C PRO A 61 24.69 6.71 -8.60
N ASP A 62 25.39 5.62 -8.29
CA ASP A 62 24.80 4.29 -8.13
C ASP A 62 23.95 4.20 -6.86
N GLU A 63 24.39 4.83 -5.76
CA GLU A 63 23.62 4.92 -4.51
C GLU A 63 22.35 5.75 -4.72
N LEU A 64 22.46 6.90 -5.38
CA LEU A 64 21.30 7.74 -5.72
C LEU A 64 20.30 6.98 -6.61
N GLN A 65 20.78 6.19 -7.57
CA GLN A 65 19.92 5.36 -8.41
C GLN A 65 19.22 4.26 -7.58
N ALA A 66 19.93 3.58 -6.68
CA ALA A 66 19.36 2.55 -5.82
C ALA A 66 18.29 3.12 -4.87
N MET A 67 18.56 4.29 -4.28
CA MET A 67 17.61 5.02 -3.44
C MET A 67 16.35 5.44 -4.23
N GLY A 68 16.53 5.98 -5.44
CA GLY A 68 15.41 6.34 -6.31
C GLY A 68 14.51 5.13 -6.63
N LYS A 69 15.10 3.97 -6.91
CA LYS A 69 14.36 2.72 -7.13
C LYS A 69 13.59 2.27 -5.88
N ALA A 70 14.18 2.37 -4.70
CA ALA A 70 13.52 1.99 -3.44
C ALA A 70 12.35 2.93 -3.09
N ILE A 71 12.50 4.24 -3.31
CA ILE A 71 11.44 5.23 -3.13
C ILE A 71 10.28 4.96 -4.09
N ALA A 72 10.58 4.75 -5.37
CA ALA A 72 9.56 4.45 -6.38
C ALA A 72 8.79 3.16 -6.02
N LEU A 73 9.50 2.09 -5.65
CA LEU A 73 8.87 0.84 -5.23
C LEU A 73 7.97 1.02 -4.00
N SER A 74 8.43 1.82 -3.01
CA SER A 74 7.64 2.11 -1.81
C SER A 74 6.36 2.88 -2.15
N ALA A 75 6.46 3.87 -3.03
CA ALA A 75 5.31 4.64 -3.51
C ALA A 75 4.30 3.76 -4.26
N ASP A 76 4.78 2.87 -5.14
CA ASP A 76 3.92 1.92 -5.86
C ASP A 76 3.20 0.95 -4.90
N LEU A 77 3.90 0.46 -3.87
CA LEU A 77 3.30 -0.38 -2.84
C LEU A 77 2.23 0.37 -2.04
N ILE A 78 2.52 1.60 -1.61
CA ILE A 78 1.56 2.46 -0.90
C ILE A 78 0.30 2.69 -1.73
N ALA A 79 0.47 3.13 -2.98
CA ALA A 79 -0.65 3.36 -3.89
C ALA A 79 -1.47 2.08 -4.10
N GLY A 80 -0.79 0.93 -4.21
CA GLY A 80 -1.40 -0.37 -4.30
C GLY A 80 -2.26 -0.76 -3.09
N MET A 81 -1.77 -0.51 -1.88
CA MET A 81 -2.53 -0.79 -0.66
C MET A 81 -3.79 0.06 -0.57
N PHE A 82 -3.69 1.35 -0.90
CA PHE A 82 -4.86 2.24 -0.91
C PHE A 82 -5.86 1.91 -2.03
N ALA A 83 -5.41 1.38 -3.17
CA ALA A 83 -6.33 0.86 -4.18
C ALA A 83 -7.17 -0.33 -3.68
N VAL A 84 -6.62 -1.18 -2.80
CA VAL A 84 -7.38 -2.26 -2.16
C VAL A 84 -8.41 -1.71 -1.17
N VAL A 85 -8.04 -0.68 -0.40
CA VAL A 85 -8.95 0.05 0.50
C VAL A 85 -10.12 0.67 -0.29
N ASP A 86 -9.84 1.32 -1.42
CA ASP A 86 -10.87 1.92 -2.27
C ASP A 86 -11.75 0.86 -2.93
N ALA A 87 -11.17 -0.28 -3.33
CA ALA A 87 -11.95 -1.41 -3.86
C ALA A 87 -12.94 -1.96 -2.82
N TYR A 88 -12.51 -2.11 -1.55
CA TYR A 88 -13.42 -2.49 -0.46
C TYR A 88 -14.58 -1.50 -0.31
N ARG A 89 -14.28 -0.20 -0.26
CA ARG A 89 -15.30 0.86 -0.13
C ARG A 89 -16.25 0.89 -1.32
N CYS A 90 -15.75 0.64 -2.52
CA CYS A 90 -16.56 0.52 -3.73
C CYS A 90 -17.55 -0.64 -3.61
N ARG A 91 -17.08 -1.81 -3.17
CA ARG A 91 -17.95 -2.97 -2.92
C ARG A 91 -19.02 -2.71 -1.86
N GLN A 92 -18.70 -1.93 -0.81
CA GLN A 92 -19.72 -1.46 0.15
C GLN A 92 -20.77 -0.58 -0.53
N LEU A 93 -20.35 0.42 -1.31
CA LEU A 93 -21.26 1.33 -2.05
C LEU A 93 -22.15 0.59 -3.06
N CYS A 94 -21.65 -0.49 -3.65
CA CYS A 94 -22.41 -1.38 -4.53
C CYS A 94 -23.38 -2.32 -3.79
N GLY A 95 -23.36 -2.34 -2.45
CA GLY A 95 -24.18 -3.23 -1.63
C GLY A 95 -23.70 -4.68 -1.56
N GLU A 96 -22.49 -4.97 -2.05
CA GLU A 96 -21.88 -6.31 -2.00
C GLU A 96 -21.34 -6.64 -0.61
N LEU A 97 -20.92 -5.61 0.13
CA LEU A 97 -20.37 -5.71 1.47
C LEU A 97 -21.19 -4.85 2.44
N PRO A 98 -21.30 -5.26 3.71
CA PRO A 98 -21.99 -4.46 4.71
C PRO A 98 -21.22 -3.14 4.96
N PHE A 99 -21.97 -2.05 5.14
CA PHE A 99 -21.43 -0.86 5.78
C PHE A 99 -21.33 -1.12 7.28
N ASP A 100 -20.13 -0.99 7.83
CA ASP A 100 -19.95 -0.95 9.28
C ASP A 100 -20.44 0.41 9.78
N GLY A 101 -21.72 0.45 10.16
CA GLY A 101 -22.41 1.64 10.67
C GLY A 101 -22.74 1.52 12.15
N GLY A 102 -21.81 1.99 13.00
CA GLY A 102 -22.13 2.61 14.29
C GLY A 102 -21.94 1.76 15.55
N ARG A 103 -21.38 2.38 16.60
CA ARG A 103 -21.49 1.90 18.00
C ARG A 103 -22.90 1.36 18.24
N LYS A 104 -23.00 0.12 18.73
CA LYS A 104 -24.16 -0.30 19.51
C LYS A 104 -24.21 0.59 20.75
N ASN A 105 -25.07 1.59 20.74
CA ASN A 105 -25.63 2.12 21.97
C ASN A 105 -26.84 1.24 22.28
N ASP A 106 -26.59 0.15 22.98
CA ASP A 106 -27.60 -0.52 23.79
C ASP A 106 -27.41 -0.07 25.24
#